data_AF-A0A1D8A260-F1
#
_entry.id   AF-A0A1D8A260-F1
#
_cell.length_a   1.000
_cell.length_b   1.000
_cell.length_c   1.000
_cell.angle_alpha   90.00
_cell.angle_beta   90.00
_cell.angle_gamma   90.00
#
_symmetry.space_group_name_H-M   'P 1'
#
loop_
_entity.id
_entity.type
_entity.pdbx_description
1 polymer ?
#
loop_
_entity_poly.entity_id
_entity_poly.type
_entity_poly.pdbx_seq_one_letter_code
_entity_poly.pdbx_strand_id
1 'polypeptide(L)'
;MLIRKAEIWGLSHGDVRIEGQRIASIGNLSPRPREQVIDARGGLLLPGLHDHHIHLAALAAQQASVSCGPPSVLSPAQLAQALEIPGTGWLRAVDFHESVLGGTLPDARMLDRMVPDRPVRMQHRTGRMWLLNSRALEALLALADPPPGLEREAGRFTGRLFDEDAWLSRTLGSTLPDFAETSSQLARFGITGVTDMSPRNDAVVAQHFAQQRAEGRLLQAPTLAGSLALSEQFPPHCTLGPLKLHLHENALPDLDAALSLIRAGRAQGRALAVHCVTEVELVFTLALLEADGSAPGDRIEHVSVASPDLVARMHGLRLSACVQPHFIAERGDRYLADVDPRHHVDLYRLRSLKAAGMPLAGGSDAPYGSADPWKSMAAAISRRTPGGAVIGPNEALTPENALALYLADPADFSRQRRIAIGATADLCLLDRPWAEVQARFDKNDVRLVIAGGKLIHQRIDKPPFERLLRAKASA
;
A
#
# COMPACT_ATOMS: atom_id res chain seq x y z
N MET A 1 -3.10 8.01 29.37
CA MET A 1 -3.59 9.09 28.49
C MET A 1 -5.12 9.00 28.48
N LEU A 2 -5.83 10.13 28.50
CA LEU A 2 -7.28 10.19 28.46
C LEU A 2 -7.74 11.03 27.26
N ILE A 3 -8.51 10.43 26.36
CA ILE A 3 -9.24 11.12 25.29
C ILE A 3 -10.64 11.39 25.81
N ARG A 4 -11.13 12.63 25.74
CA ARG A 4 -12.42 13.04 26.28
C ARG A 4 -13.36 13.57 25.22
N LYS A 5 -14.67 13.41 25.44
CA LYS A 5 -15.75 13.96 24.60
C LYS A 5 -15.59 13.54 23.13
N ALA A 6 -15.24 12.29 22.88
CA ALA A 6 -15.17 11.75 21.53
C ALA A 6 -16.53 11.16 21.12
N GLU A 7 -16.88 11.27 19.85
CA GLU A 7 -17.82 10.36 19.22
C GLU A 7 -17.06 9.05 18.97
N ILE A 8 -17.39 7.96 19.66
CA ILE A 8 -16.62 6.71 19.58
C ILE A 8 -17.26 5.80 18.54
N TRP A 9 -16.51 5.40 17.50
CA TRP A 9 -17.04 4.57 16.43
C TRP A 9 -17.63 3.24 16.93
N GLY A 10 -18.88 2.97 16.55
CA GLY A 10 -19.63 1.80 16.98
C GLY A 10 -20.11 1.83 18.43
N LEU A 11 -19.96 2.95 19.14
CA LEU A 11 -20.35 3.15 20.53
C LEU A 11 -21.03 4.52 20.70
N SER A 12 -21.34 4.91 21.95
CA SER A 12 -21.84 6.25 22.28
C SER A 12 -20.72 7.27 22.39
N HIS A 13 -21.11 8.54 22.51
CA HIS A 13 -20.17 9.58 22.93
C HIS A 13 -19.59 9.27 24.32
N GLY A 14 -18.31 9.56 24.52
CA GLY A 14 -17.66 9.32 25.81
C GLY A 14 -16.16 9.59 25.82
N ASP A 15 -15.52 9.11 26.87
CA ASP A 15 -14.10 9.22 27.12
C ASP A 15 -13.43 7.84 27.02
N VAL A 16 -12.17 7.81 26.55
CA VAL A 16 -11.35 6.61 26.41
C VAL A 16 -10.03 6.81 27.14
N ARG A 17 -9.72 5.94 28.11
CA ARG A 17 -8.44 5.92 28.82
C ARG A 17 -7.53 4.84 28.28
N ILE A 18 -6.29 5.21 28.04
CA ILE A 18 -5.20 4.36 27.56
C ILE A 18 -4.15 4.23 28.67
N GLU A 19 -3.79 2.98 28.99
CA GLU A 19 -2.73 2.62 29.93
C GLU A 19 -1.76 1.65 29.26
N GLY A 20 -0.47 2.00 29.21
CA GLY A 20 0.51 1.26 28.43
C GLY A 20 0.08 1.19 26.95
N GLN A 21 -0.08 -0.03 26.44
CA GLN A 21 -0.47 -0.28 25.04
C GLN A 21 -1.97 -0.56 24.86
N ARG A 22 -2.79 -0.51 25.92
CA ARG A 22 -4.17 -0.98 25.89
C ARG A 22 -5.17 0.10 26.28
N ILE A 23 -6.40 -0.07 25.78
CA ILE A 23 -7.57 0.66 26.25
C ILE A 23 -7.99 0.10 27.61
N ALA A 24 -7.87 0.90 28.66
CA ALA A 24 -8.13 0.48 30.03
C ALA A 24 -9.59 0.71 30.46
N SER A 25 -10.21 1.80 30.01
CA SER A 25 -11.61 2.10 30.33
C SER A 25 -12.26 2.99 29.26
N ILE A 26 -13.58 2.85 29.11
CA ILE A 26 -14.44 3.63 28.22
C ILE A 26 -15.66 4.07 29.03
N GLY A 27 -16.09 5.33 28.90
CA GLY A 27 -17.28 5.86 29.57
C GLY A 27 -17.12 7.33 29.95
N ASN A 28 -17.80 7.77 31.01
CA ASN A 28 -17.60 9.12 31.56
C ASN A 28 -16.47 9.10 32.58
N LEU A 29 -15.31 9.65 32.23
CA LEU A 29 -14.08 9.48 33.02
C LEU A 29 -13.56 10.82 33.54
N SER A 30 -13.20 10.86 34.82
CA SER A 30 -12.49 11.99 35.41
C SER A 30 -10.99 11.90 35.14
N PRO A 31 -10.31 12.99 34.73
CA PRO A 31 -8.86 13.02 34.61
C PRO A 31 -8.15 12.67 35.92
N ARG A 32 -7.09 11.86 35.85
CA ARG A 32 -6.22 11.59 37.00
C ARG A 32 -5.12 12.66 37.13
N PRO A 33 -4.54 12.87 38.33
CA PRO A 33 -3.39 13.77 38.49
C PRO A 33 -2.27 13.43 37.51
N ARG A 34 -1.72 14.44 36.82
CA ARG A 34 -0.65 14.32 35.81
C ARG A 34 -1.00 13.46 34.57
N GLU A 35 -2.25 13.04 34.41
CA GLU A 35 -2.70 12.34 33.20
C GLU A 35 -2.66 13.28 31.99
N GLN A 36 -2.12 12.79 30.87
CA GLN A 36 -2.22 13.49 29.59
C GLN A 36 -3.68 13.45 29.12
N VAL A 37 -4.31 14.62 28.96
CA VAL A 37 -5.70 14.75 28.51
C VAL A 37 -5.77 15.35 27.10
N ILE A 38 -6.55 14.70 26.23
CA ILE A 38 -6.88 15.15 24.88
C ILE A 38 -8.39 15.40 24.84
N ASP A 39 -8.82 16.64 24.58
CA ASP A 39 -10.24 16.93 24.33
C ASP A 39 -10.53 16.73 22.84
N ALA A 40 -11.35 15.72 22.50
CA ALA A 40 -11.76 15.39 21.14
C ALA A 40 -12.77 16.39 20.56
N ARG A 41 -13.44 17.20 21.40
CA ARG A 41 -14.41 18.23 20.99
C ARG A 41 -15.54 17.69 20.10
N GLY A 42 -16.02 16.48 20.38
CA GLY A 42 -17.03 15.79 19.58
C GLY A 42 -16.49 15.13 18.31
N GLY A 43 -15.18 15.17 18.07
CA GLY A 43 -14.55 14.49 16.93
C GLY A 43 -14.65 12.97 17.02
N LEU A 44 -14.69 12.34 15.85
CA LEU A 44 -14.81 10.90 15.68
C LEU A 44 -13.51 10.18 16.07
N LEU A 45 -13.62 9.22 16.99
CA LEU A 45 -12.54 8.30 17.35
C LEU A 45 -12.78 6.95 16.68
N LEU A 46 -11.89 6.59 15.77
CA LEU A 46 -11.85 5.32 15.05
C LEU A 46 -10.78 4.38 15.65
N PRO A 47 -10.92 3.05 15.49
CA PRO A 47 -9.74 2.19 15.45
C PRO A 47 -8.77 2.72 14.38
N GLY A 48 -7.46 2.62 14.63
CA GLY A 48 -6.45 3.05 13.65
C GLY A 48 -6.62 2.34 12.31
N LEU A 49 -6.43 3.03 11.20
CA LEU A 49 -6.62 2.46 9.87
C LEU A 49 -5.51 1.44 9.57
N HIS A 50 -5.83 0.43 8.75
CA HIS A 50 -4.85 -0.54 8.27
C HIS A 50 -4.86 -0.59 6.76
N ASP A 51 -3.68 -0.45 6.15
CA ASP A 51 -3.51 -0.64 4.72
C ASP A 51 -3.22 -2.11 4.43
N HIS A 52 -4.18 -2.83 3.85
CA HIS A 52 -4.10 -4.29 3.70
C HIS A 52 -3.30 -4.74 2.47
N HIS A 53 -2.81 -3.81 1.64
CA HIS A 53 -1.94 -4.10 0.51
C HIS A 53 -1.11 -2.88 0.18
N ILE A 54 0.17 -2.90 0.54
CA ILE A 54 1.14 -1.85 0.23
C ILE A 54 2.49 -2.49 -0.11
N HIS A 55 3.33 -1.79 -0.86
CA HIS A 55 4.73 -2.15 -1.09
C HIS A 55 5.62 -1.10 -0.42
N LEU A 56 5.77 -1.19 0.90
CA LEU A 56 6.33 -0.13 1.73
C LEU A 56 7.78 0.19 1.36
N ALA A 57 8.60 -0.84 1.10
CA ALA A 57 9.97 -0.63 0.66
C ALA A 57 10.03 0.04 -0.73
N ALA A 58 9.16 -0.35 -1.65
CA ALA A 58 9.08 0.30 -2.96
C ALA A 58 8.61 1.75 -2.83
N LEU A 59 7.64 2.03 -1.96
CA LEU A 59 7.14 3.38 -1.69
C LEU A 59 8.23 4.27 -1.10
N ALA A 60 8.95 3.79 -0.09
CA ALA A 60 10.07 4.52 0.50
C ALA A 60 11.18 4.81 -0.53
N ALA A 61 11.52 3.82 -1.37
CA ALA A 61 12.48 4.02 -2.45
C ALA A 61 11.99 5.04 -3.50
N GLN A 62 10.71 5.00 -3.88
CA GLN A 62 10.10 5.97 -4.80
C GLN A 62 10.15 7.40 -4.22
N GLN A 63 9.80 7.58 -2.95
CA GLN A 63 9.83 8.89 -2.27
C GLN A 63 11.24 9.48 -2.16
N ALA A 64 12.25 8.63 -2.08
CA ALA A 64 13.66 9.03 -2.10
C ALA A 64 14.21 9.25 -3.53
N SER A 65 13.37 9.27 -4.56
CA SER A 65 13.80 9.34 -5.97
C SER A 65 13.14 10.48 -6.74
N VAL A 66 13.74 10.80 -7.88
CA VAL A 66 13.23 11.86 -8.77
C VAL A 66 12.07 11.32 -9.60
N SER A 67 10.88 11.91 -9.46
CA SER A 67 9.74 11.59 -10.33
C SER A 67 9.93 12.24 -11.70
N CYS A 68 9.91 11.42 -12.76
CA CYS A 68 10.29 11.80 -14.12
C CYS A 68 9.17 11.59 -15.14
N GLY A 69 7.92 11.42 -14.69
CA GLY A 69 6.78 11.29 -15.59
C GLY A 69 5.51 12.00 -15.13
N PRO A 70 4.42 11.86 -15.90
CA PRO A 70 3.16 12.51 -15.61
C PRO A 70 2.57 12.06 -14.27
N PRO A 71 1.87 12.96 -13.54
CA PRO A 71 1.49 14.32 -13.96
C PRO A 71 2.56 15.39 -13.72
N SER A 72 3.63 15.07 -12.98
CA SER A 72 4.64 16.04 -12.53
C SER A 72 5.57 16.50 -13.66
N VAL A 73 5.91 15.61 -14.58
CA VAL A 73 6.80 15.86 -15.71
C VAL A 73 6.06 15.49 -16.99
N LEU A 74 5.89 16.46 -17.90
CA LEU A 74 5.06 16.33 -19.11
C LEU A 74 5.83 16.60 -20.40
N SER A 75 7.10 17.04 -20.32
CA SER A 75 7.88 17.46 -21.48
C SER A 75 9.38 17.16 -21.33
N PRO A 76 10.16 17.14 -22.42
CA PRO A 76 11.59 16.89 -22.34
C PRO A 76 12.34 17.95 -21.52
N ALA A 77 11.90 19.20 -21.58
CA ALA A 77 12.50 20.30 -20.82
C ALA A 77 12.28 20.13 -19.31
N GLN A 78 11.06 19.75 -18.91
CA GLN A 78 10.76 19.44 -17.50
C GLN A 78 11.51 18.20 -17.02
N LEU A 79 11.72 17.21 -17.89
CA LEU A 79 12.52 16.02 -17.54
C LEU A 79 13.98 16.41 -17.27
N ALA A 80 14.59 17.19 -18.15
CA ALA A 80 15.95 17.69 -17.93
C ALA A 80 16.04 18.47 -16.61
N GLN A 81 15.12 19.40 -16.37
CA GLN A 81 15.05 20.17 -15.13
C GLN A 81 14.88 19.28 -13.88
N ALA A 82 14.03 18.25 -13.94
CA ALA A 82 13.83 17.33 -12.82
C ALA A 82 15.11 16.56 -12.49
N LEU A 83 15.92 16.23 -13.50
CA LEU A 83 17.17 15.49 -13.35
C LEU A 83 18.37 16.36 -12.92
N GLU A 84 18.25 17.70 -12.99
CA GLU A 84 19.25 18.69 -12.51
C GLU A 84 19.32 18.78 -10.98
N ILE A 85 19.55 17.63 -10.32
CA ILE A 85 19.74 17.57 -8.87
C ILE A 85 21.24 17.55 -8.56
N PRO A 86 21.78 18.48 -7.73
CA PRO A 86 23.20 18.44 -7.35
C PRO A 86 23.61 17.12 -6.67
N GLY A 87 24.83 16.65 -6.90
CA GLY A 87 25.41 15.50 -6.20
C GLY A 87 26.32 14.64 -7.07
N THR A 88 27.18 13.84 -6.44
CA THR A 88 28.24 13.08 -7.10
C THR A 88 27.99 11.57 -7.20
N GLY A 89 26.95 11.07 -6.51
CA GLY A 89 26.57 9.65 -6.50
C GLY A 89 25.58 9.27 -7.60
N TRP A 90 25.09 8.03 -7.54
CA TRP A 90 24.04 7.53 -8.43
C TRP A 90 22.76 8.37 -8.33
N LEU A 91 22.25 8.81 -9.47
CA LEU A 91 20.91 9.38 -9.56
C LEU A 91 19.89 8.27 -9.79
N ARG A 92 18.91 8.16 -8.90
CA ARG A 92 17.73 7.30 -9.08
C ARG A 92 16.52 8.14 -9.44
N ALA A 93 15.96 7.86 -10.61
CA ALA A 93 14.72 8.43 -11.11
C ALA A 93 13.67 7.32 -11.33
N VAL A 94 12.40 7.69 -11.28
CA VAL A 94 11.25 6.78 -11.37
C VAL A 94 10.08 7.42 -12.13
N ASP A 95 9.04 6.62 -12.37
CA ASP A 95 7.77 7.02 -12.98
C ASP A 95 7.86 7.51 -14.44
N PHE A 96 8.99 7.31 -15.12
CA PHE A 96 9.15 7.77 -16.49
C PHE A 96 8.11 7.15 -17.43
N HIS A 97 7.61 7.95 -18.37
CA HIS A 97 6.71 7.52 -19.44
C HIS A 97 7.16 8.16 -20.76
N GLU A 98 7.13 7.39 -21.83
CA GLU A 98 7.57 7.80 -23.17
C GLU A 98 6.82 9.02 -23.71
N SER A 99 5.59 9.30 -23.24
CA SER A 99 4.87 10.52 -23.63
C SER A 99 5.62 11.80 -23.29
N VAL A 100 6.48 11.78 -22.27
CA VAL A 100 7.35 12.91 -21.89
C VAL A 100 8.33 13.26 -23.02
N LEU A 101 8.70 12.27 -23.83
CA LEU A 101 9.62 12.39 -24.96
C LEU A 101 8.91 12.13 -26.30
N GLY A 102 7.61 12.44 -26.39
CA GLY A 102 6.86 12.31 -27.64
C GLY A 102 6.72 10.86 -28.14
N GLY A 103 6.66 9.89 -27.23
CA GLY A 103 6.55 8.46 -27.55
C GLY A 103 7.89 7.75 -27.72
N THR A 104 9.01 8.41 -27.48
CA THR A 104 10.35 7.82 -27.61
C THR A 104 10.86 7.27 -26.28
N LEU A 105 11.38 6.03 -26.29
CA LEU A 105 12.17 5.49 -25.18
C LEU A 105 13.62 5.97 -25.29
N PRO A 106 14.18 6.66 -24.28
CA PRO A 106 15.53 7.20 -24.37
C PRO A 106 16.57 6.06 -24.37
N ASP A 107 17.67 6.28 -25.08
CA ASP A 107 18.88 5.46 -24.98
C ASP A 107 19.89 6.13 -24.04
N ALA A 108 21.02 5.46 -23.80
CA ALA A 108 22.08 5.92 -22.94
C ALA A 108 22.61 7.31 -23.36
N ARG A 109 22.75 7.55 -24.67
CA ARG A 109 23.25 8.82 -25.22
C ARG A 109 22.27 9.97 -25.02
N MET A 110 20.97 9.70 -25.06
CA MET A 110 19.95 10.69 -24.74
C MET A 110 20.02 11.09 -23.27
N LEU A 111 20.18 10.11 -22.37
CA LEU A 111 20.36 10.39 -20.95
C LEU A 111 21.70 11.09 -20.65
N ASP A 112 22.78 10.79 -21.39
CA ASP A 112 24.07 11.49 -21.24
C ASP A 112 23.94 13.01 -21.49
N ARG A 113 23.02 13.43 -22.38
CA ARG A 113 22.76 14.87 -22.63
C ARG A 113 22.02 15.55 -21.48
N MET A 114 21.23 14.81 -20.70
CA MET A 114 20.46 15.34 -19.57
C MET A 114 21.24 15.26 -18.26
N VAL A 115 22.03 14.19 -18.08
CA VAL A 115 22.81 13.92 -16.88
C VAL A 115 24.25 13.56 -17.29
N PRO A 116 25.07 14.57 -17.62
CA PRO A 116 26.41 14.35 -18.16
C PRO A 116 27.45 13.98 -17.11
N ASP A 117 27.22 14.22 -15.82
CA ASP A 117 28.33 14.21 -14.84
C ASP A 117 28.35 13.01 -13.89
N ARG A 118 27.33 12.15 -13.93
CA ARG A 118 27.19 11.02 -12.98
C ARG A 118 26.34 9.87 -13.55
N PRO A 119 26.44 8.65 -13.00
CA PRO A 119 25.57 7.54 -13.41
C PRO A 119 24.10 7.82 -13.02
N VAL A 120 23.19 7.58 -13.96
CA VAL A 120 21.73 7.64 -13.72
C VAL A 120 21.07 6.32 -14.09
N ARG A 121 20.11 5.91 -13.25
CA ARG A 121 19.10 4.91 -13.57
C ARG A 121 17.72 5.52 -13.43
N MET A 122 16.90 5.41 -14.46
CA MET A 122 15.53 5.92 -14.49
C MET A 122 14.56 4.77 -14.76
N GLN A 123 13.68 4.50 -13.80
CA GLN A 123 12.69 3.42 -13.95
C GLN A 123 11.52 3.91 -14.82
N HIS A 124 11.15 3.10 -15.78
CA HIS A 124 9.88 3.25 -16.49
C HIS A 124 8.72 2.99 -15.52
N ARG A 125 7.61 3.71 -15.68
CA ARG A 125 6.43 3.60 -14.79
C ARG A 125 5.78 2.23 -14.74
N THR A 126 6.09 1.35 -15.70
CA THR A 126 5.66 -0.06 -15.68
C THR A 126 6.39 -0.87 -14.61
N GLY A 127 7.49 -0.36 -14.07
CA GLY A 127 8.37 -1.06 -13.13
C GLY A 127 9.30 -2.08 -13.78
N ARG A 128 9.07 -2.43 -15.06
CA ARG A 128 9.75 -3.53 -15.77
C ARG A 128 11.00 -3.14 -16.54
N MET A 129 11.29 -1.85 -16.64
CA MET A 129 12.42 -1.36 -17.43
C MET A 129 13.19 -0.29 -16.67
N TRP A 130 14.51 -0.41 -16.71
CA TRP A 130 15.45 0.64 -16.29
C TRP A 130 16.14 1.24 -17.50
N LEU A 131 16.25 2.56 -17.49
CA LEU A 131 16.93 3.37 -18.50
C LEU A 131 18.23 3.90 -17.89
N LEU A 132 19.35 3.55 -18.48
CA LEU A 132 20.71 3.77 -17.97
C LEU A 132 21.48 4.67 -18.91
N ASN A 133 22.21 5.66 -18.38
CA ASN A 133 23.17 6.43 -19.17
C ASN A 133 24.50 5.67 -19.36
N SER A 134 25.42 6.22 -20.15
CA SER A 134 26.66 5.52 -20.50
C SER A 134 27.56 5.31 -19.28
N ARG A 135 27.59 6.26 -18.33
CA ARG A 135 28.31 6.12 -17.04
C ARG A 135 27.73 5.02 -16.16
N ALA A 136 26.40 4.87 -16.13
CA ALA A 136 25.75 3.79 -15.41
C ALA A 136 26.08 2.42 -16.03
N LEU A 137 26.08 2.31 -17.35
CA LEU A 137 26.49 1.10 -18.06
C LEU A 137 27.93 0.72 -17.75
N GLU A 138 28.86 1.68 -17.85
CA GLU A 138 30.28 1.45 -17.54
C GLU A 138 30.47 0.94 -16.10
N ALA A 139 29.83 1.60 -15.13
CA ALA A 139 29.93 1.23 -13.72
C ALA A 139 29.37 -0.18 -13.43
N LEU A 140 28.25 -0.55 -14.05
CA LEU A 140 27.63 -1.86 -13.83
C LEU A 140 28.40 -2.99 -14.51
N LEU A 141 28.85 -2.77 -15.75
CA LEU A 141 29.56 -3.79 -16.54
C LEU A 141 31.00 -3.99 -16.08
N ALA A 142 31.56 -3.06 -15.29
CA ALA A 142 32.82 -3.27 -14.58
C ALA A 142 32.68 -4.25 -13.39
N LEU A 143 31.46 -4.48 -12.90
CA LEU A 143 31.20 -5.28 -11.68
C LEU A 143 30.56 -6.64 -11.99
N ALA A 144 29.82 -6.75 -13.08
CA ALA A 144 29.11 -7.98 -13.43
C ALA A 144 28.96 -8.14 -14.94
N ASP A 145 28.92 -9.39 -15.40
CA ASP A 145 28.61 -9.71 -16.78
C ASP A 145 27.21 -9.18 -17.16
N PRO A 146 27.02 -8.75 -18.42
CA PRO A 146 25.75 -8.20 -18.89
C PRO A 146 24.65 -9.27 -18.83
N PRO A 147 23.47 -8.94 -18.26
CA PRO A 147 22.35 -9.85 -18.20
C PRO A 147 21.64 -9.94 -19.57
N PRO A 148 20.85 -11.00 -19.82
CA PRO A 148 20.13 -11.15 -21.08
C PRO A 148 19.13 -10.01 -21.32
N GLY A 149 18.53 -9.45 -20.28
CA GLY A 149 17.61 -8.32 -20.40
C GLY A 149 18.25 -6.97 -20.75
N LEU A 150 19.58 -6.88 -20.85
CA LEU A 150 20.26 -5.65 -21.27
C LEU A 150 20.31 -5.54 -22.79
N GLU A 151 19.48 -4.65 -23.34
CA GLU A 151 19.26 -4.55 -24.78
C GLU A 151 20.51 -4.12 -25.57
N ARG A 152 20.68 -4.71 -26.75
CA ARG A 152 21.72 -4.38 -27.72
C ARG A 152 21.13 -4.03 -29.08
N GLU A 153 21.66 -2.97 -29.68
CA GLU A 153 21.41 -2.60 -31.07
C GLU A 153 22.76 -2.47 -31.80
N ALA A 154 22.89 -3.13 -32.96
CA ALA A 154 24.13 -3.17 -33.76
C ALA A 154 25.41 -3.47 -32.93
N GLY A 155 25.29 -4.40 -31.98
CA GLY A 155 26.37 -4.84 -31.10
C GLY A 155 26.66 -3.94 -29.90
N ARG A 156 25.99 -2.79 -29.74
CA ARG A 156 26.19 -1.84 -28.64
C ARG A 156 25.03 -1.88 -27.66
N PHE A 157 25.31 -1.70 -26.37
CA PHE A 157 24.25 -1.59 -25.36
C PHE A 157 23.50 -0.27 -25.50
N THR A 158 22.17 -0.34 -25.52
CA THR A 158 21.30 0.83 -25.66
C THR A 158 21.11 1.57 -24.34
N GLY A 159 21.32 0.91 -23.21
CA GLY A 159 20.99 1.44 -21.89
C GLY A 159 19.61 1.06 -21.38
N ARG A 160 18.80 0.33 -22.15
CA ARG A 160 17.52 -0.20 -21.69
C ARG A 160 17.72 -1.60 -21.11
N LEU A 161 17.26 -1.79 -19.89
CA LEU A 161 17.39 -3.03 -19.11
C LEU A 161 16.00 -3.52 -18.71
N PHE A 162 15.58 -4.68 -19.23
CA PHE A 162 14.24 -5.23 -19.09
C PHE A 162 14.20 -6.39 -18.11
N ASP A 163 13.32 -6.35 -17.11
CA ASP A 163 13.04 -7.44 -16.17
C ASP A 163 14.24 -7.98 -15.36
N GLU A 164 15.28 -7.16 -15.19
CA GLU A 164 16.54 -7.53 -14.52
C GLU A 164 16.76 -6.79 -13.18
N ASP A 165 15.69 -6.50 -12.43
CA ASP A 165 15.78 -5.82 -11.12
C ASP A 165 16.71 -6.55 -10.14
N ALA A 166 16.69 -7.88 -10.16
CA ALA A 166 17.51 -8.71 -9.27
C ALA A 166 19.00 -8.59 -9.61
N TRP A 167 19.36 -8.60 -10.90
CA TRP A 167 20.72 -8.35 -11.35
C TRP A 167 21.15 -6.93 -10.98
N LEU A 168 20.35 -5.91 -11.33
CA LEU A 168 20.68 -4.51 -11.06
C LEU A 168 20.87 -4.23 -9.56
N SER A 169 19.96 -4.74 -8.73
CA SER A 169 20.01 -4.57 -7.28
C SER A 169 21.28 -5.18 -6.69
N ARG A 170 21.62 -6.42 -7.10
CA ARG A 170 22.81 -7.14 -6.65
C ARG A 170 24.09 -6.46 -7.10
N THR A 171 24.19 -6.09 -8.37
CA THR A 171 25.39 -5.43 -8.93
C THR A 171 25.66 -4.09 -8.27
N LEU A 172 24.61 -3.33 -7.92
CA LEU A 172 24.75 -2.06 -7.19
C LEU A 172 25.02 -2.21 -5.69
N GLY A 173 24.89 -3.43 -5.13
CA GLY A 173 24.89 -3.61 -3.67
C GLY A 173 23.78 -2.77 -3.00
N SER A 174 22.59 -2.72 -3.60
CA SER A 174 21.51 -1.86 -3.12
C SER A 174 21.11 -2.21 -1.69
N THR A 175 20.98 -1.21 -0.84
CA THR A 175 20.46 -1.36 0.52
C THR A 175 18.95 -1.15 0.55
N LEU A 176 18.28 -1.78 1.53
CA LEU A 176 16.87 -1.54 1.77
C LEU A 176 16.66 -0.09 2.27
N PRO A 177 15.57 0.57 1.85
CA PRO A 177 15.37 1.98 2.13
C PRO A 177 14.94 2.23 3.57
N ASP A 178 15.17 3.47 4.00
CA ASP A 178 14.69 3.99 5.26
C ASP A 178 13.18 4.23 5.26
N PHE A 179 12.48 3.94 6.36
CA PHE A 179 11.01 4.09 6.42
C PHE A 179 10.52 5.35 7.13
N ALA A 180 11.39 6.18 7.72
CA ALA A 180 10.95 7.24 8.64
C ALA A 180 9.97 8.23 8.01
N GLU A 181 10.28 8.76 6.82
CA GLU A 181 9.42 9.72 6.13
C GLU A 181 8.11 9.09 5.67
N THR A 182 8.19 7.92 5.02
CA THR A 182 7.01 7.18 4.56
C THR A 182 6.10 6.80 5.73
N SER A 183 6.67 6.32 6.83
CA SER A 183 5.93 5.94 8.03
C SER A 183 5.25 7.14 8.70
N SER A 184 5.94 8.29 8.76
CA SER A 184 5.36 9.56 9.20
C SER A 184 4.18 9.98 8.31
N GLN A 185 4.32 9.86 6.98
CA GLN A 185 3.24 10.14 6.05
C GLN A 185 2.02 9.23 6.26
N LEU A 186 2.22 7.92 6.40
CA LEU A 186 1.12 6.98 6.67
C LEU A 186 0.43 7.28 8.00
N ALA A 187 1.21 7.64 9.03
CA ALA A 187 0.66 8.06 10.33
C ALA A 187 -0.20 9.32 10.20
N ARG A 188 0.16 10.28 9.33
CA ARG A 188 -0.68 11.47 9.04
C ARG A 188 -2.02 11.10 8.41
N PHE A 189 -2.13 9.95 7.76
CA PHE A 189 -3.37 9.48 7.15
C PHE A 189 -4.23 8.65 8.11
N GLY A 190 -3.85 8.46 9.37
CA GLY A 190 -4.60 7.62 10.30
C GLY A 190 -4.15 6.15 10.33
N ILE A 191 -3.11 5.77 9.57
CA ILE A 191 -2.67 4.39 9.42
C ILE A 191 -1.78 3.99 10.60
N THR A 192 -2.20 2.94 11.31
CA THR A 192 -1.47 2.34 12.44
C THR A 192 -0.94 0.94 12.12
N GLY A 193 -1.39 0.33 11.04
CA GLY A 193 -0.94 -0.99 10.59
C GLY A 193 -0.85 -1.08 9.07
N VAL A 194 0.06 -1.91 8.59
CA VAL A 194 0.26 -2.15 7.15
C VAL A 194 0.45 -3.64 6.88
N THR A 195 0.00 -4.09 5.72
CA THR A 195 0.34 -5.40 5.16
C THR A 195 1.20 -5.19 3.91
N ASP A 196 2.50 -5.41 4.05
CA ASP A 196 3.41 -5.37 2.91
C ASP A 196 3.17 -6.60 2.03
N MET A 197 2.84 -6.37 0.77
CA MET A 197 2.38 -7.40 -0.17
C MET A 197 3.43 -7.72 -1.24
N SER A 198 4.71 -7.42 -0.98
CA SER A 198 5.76 -7.63 -1.97
C SER A 198 6.06 -9.13 -2.15
N PRO A 199 5.92 -9.70 -3.37
CA PRO A 199 6.06 -11.14 -3.60
C PRO A 199 7.45 -11.69 -3.28
N ARG A 200 8.47 -10.84 -3.36
CA ARG A 200 9.88 -11.21 -3.16
C ARG A 200 10.39 -10.94 -1.75
N ASN A 201 9.54 -10.54 -0.80
CA ASN A 201 10.00 -10.44 0.58
C ASN A 201 10.52 -11.80 1.06
N ASP A 202 11.65 -11.75 1.76
CA ASP A 202 12.37 -12.87 2.35
C ASP A 202 12.77 -12.53 3.79
N ALA A 203 13.54 -13.43 4.42
CA ALA A 203 14.04 -13.25 5.78
C ALA A 203 14.83 -11.94 5.97
N VAL A 204 15.62 -11.52 4.98
CA VAL A 204 16.44 -10.30 5.05
C VAL A 204 15.54 -9.07 5.09
N VAL A 205 14.52 -9.02 4.24
CA VAL A 205 13.53 -7.94 4.27
C VAL A 205 12.78 -7.93 5.60
N ALA A 206 12.38 -9.09 6.13
CA ALA A 206 11.70 -9.16 7.41
C ALA A 206 12.55 -8.57 8.56
N GLN A 207 13.85 -8.91 8.61
CA GLN A 207 14.78 -8.36 9.59
C GLN A 207 14.92 -6.84 9.47
N HIS A 208 14.98 -6.32 8.24
CA HIS A 208 14.99 -4.87 8.01
C HIS A 208 13.73 -4.19 8.56
N PHE A 209 12.54 -4.73 8.31
CA PHE A 209 11.29 -4.18 8.88
C PHE A 209 11.30 -4.18 10.41
N ALA A 210 11.79 -5.27 11.02
CA ALA A 210 11.90 -5.36 12.48
C ALA A 210 12.90 -4.33 13.03
N GLN A 211 14.05 -4.15 12.38
CA GLN A 211 15.03 -3.14 12.73
C GLN A 211 14.45 -1.72 12.63
N GLN A 212 13.83 -1.37 11.49
CA GLN A 212 13.19 -0.07 11.28
C GLN A 212 12.14 0.22 12.36
N ARG A 213 11.38 -0.80 12.79
CA ARG A 213 10.40 -0.68 13.88
C ARG A 213 11.07 -0.49 15.24
N ALA A 214 12.11 -1.25 15.55
CA ALA A 214 12.85 -1.14 16.81
C ALA A 214 13.51 0.23 16.98
N GLU A 215 13.99 0.81 15.88
CA GLU A 215 14.59 2.15 15.83
C GLU A 215 13.54 3.29 15.79
N GLY A 216 12.25 2.97 15.77
CA GLY A 216 11.16 3.96 15.70
C GLY A 216 11.01 4.65 14.35
N ARG A 217 11.63 4.09 13.29
CA ARG A 217 11.56 4.56 11.91
C ARG A 217 10.35 3.99 11.17
N LEU A 218 9.80 2.88 11.65
CA LEU A 218 8.50 2.36 11.27
C LEU A 218 7.54 2.40 12.47
N LEU A 219 6.55 3.29 12.39
CA LEU A 219 5.54 3.55 13.42
C LEU A 219 4.37 2.57 13.35
N GLN A 220 4.08 2.03 12.17
CA GLN A 220 2.98 1.09 11.93
C GLN A 220 3.35 -0.33 12.37
N ALA A 221 2.34 -1.14 12.71
CA ALA A 221 2.51 -2.59 12.89
C ALA A 221 2.53 -3.30 11.52
N PRO A 222 3.65 -3.94 11.13
CA PRO A 222 3.74 -4.60 9.82
C PRO A 222 3.28 -6.06 9.86
N THR A 223 2.47 -6.44 8.89
CA THR A 223 2.26 -7.82 8.44
C THR A 223 2.99 -8.01 7.12
N LEU A 224 3.81 -9.05 6.97
CA LEU A 224 4.63 -9.25 5.78
C LEU A 224 4.16 -10.46 5.00
N ALA A 225 3.66 -10.24 3.79
CA ALA A 225 3.54 -11.30 2.79
C ALA A 225 4.85 -11.42 2.00
N GLY A 226 5.06 -12.52 1.31
CA GLY A 226 6.29 -12.74 0.53
C GLY A 226 6.49 -14.18 0.12
N SER A 227 7.72 -14.50 -0.27
CA SER A 227 8.17 -15.81 -0.74
C SER A 227 8.18 -16.87 0.38
N LEU A 228 8.50 -18.12 0.04
CA LEU A 228 8.71 -19.18 1.04
C LEU A 228 9.86 -18.87 2.00
N ALA A 229 10.91 -18.19 1.52
CA ALA A 229 12.07 -17.82 2.33
C ALA A 229 11.73 -16.77 3.41
N LEU A 230 10.57 -16.11 3.32
CA LEU A 230 10.15 -15.12 4.31
C LEU A 230 10.05 -15.69 5.72
N SER A 231 9.53 -16.91 5.87
CA SER A 231 9.33 -17.50 7.19
C SER A 231 10.62 -17.98 7.85
N GLU A 232 11.73 -18.02 7.11
CA GLU A 232 13.03 -18.43 7.65
C GLU A 232 13.51 -17.35 8.64
N GLN A 233 13.67 -17.71 9.92
CA GLN A 233 14.15 -16.79 10.96
C GLN A 233 13.32 -15.51 11.10
N PHE A 234 11.99 -15.62 11.01
CA PHE A 234 11.10 -14.47 11.07
C PHE A 234 11.22 -13.71 12.40
N PRO A 235 11.46 -12.38 12.38
CA PRO A 235 11.78 -11.62 13.58
C PRO A 235 10.57 -11.36 14.48
N PRO A 236 10.79 -11.13 15.79
CA PRO A 236 9.74 -10.62 16.68
C PRO A 236 9.30 -9.22 16.23
N HIS A 237 8.10 -8.80 16.67
CA HIS A 237 7.52 -7.50 16.35
C HIS A 237 7.18 -7.27 14.86
N CYS A 238 7.22 -8.30 14.03
CA CYS A 238 6.49 -8.34 12.76
C CYS A 238 5.45 -9.46 12.83
N THR A 239 4.43 -9.40 11.97
CA THR A 239 3.48 -10.50 11.79
C THR A 239 3.74 -11.20 10.47
N LEU A 240 3.91 -12.53 10.51
CA LEU A 240 4.04 -13.32 9.30
C LEU A 240 2.70 -13.35 8.58
N GLY A 241 2.69 -12.89 7.34
CA GLY A 241 1.53 -12.85 6.46
C GLY A 241 1.49 -13.99 5.46
N PRO A 242 0.59 -13.90 4.46
CA PRO A 242 0.38 -14.98 3.49
C PRO A 242 1.59 -15.20 2.58
N LEU A 243 1.65 -16.38 1.96
CA LEU A 243 2.45 -16.59 0.75
C LEU A 243 1.87 -15.70 -0.35
N LYS A 244 2.71 -14.85 -0.95
CA LYS A 244 2.27 -13.95 -2.03
C LYS A 244 2.67 -14.54 -3.38
N LEU A 245 1.66 -14.83 -4.21
CA LEU A 245 1.84 -15.18 -5.61
C LEU A 245 1.55 -13.96 -6.49
N HIS A 246 2.47 -13.68 -7.41
CA HIS A 246 2.31 -12.66 -8.44
C HIS A 246 2.27 -13.37 -9.78
N LEU A 247 1.10 -13.33 -10.42
CA LEU A 247 0.90 -13.92 -11.74
C LEU A 247 1.17 -12.85 -12.80
N HIS A 248 1.56 -13.33 -13.98
CA HIS A 248 1.65 -12.53 -15.19
C HIS A 248 0.90 -13.27 -16.28
N GLU A 249 -0.18 -12.69 -16.81
CA GLU A 249 -1.00 -13.32 -17.85
C GLU A 249 -0.19 -13.85 -19.03
N ASN A 250 0.83 -13.12 -19.47
CA ASN A 250 1.69 -13.51 -20.60
C ASN A 250 2.73 -14.59 -20.27
N ALA A 251 2.84 -14.98 -19.00
CA ALA A 251 3.85 -15.91 -18.49
C ALA A 251 3.33 -16.65 -17.24
N LEU A 252 2.14 -17.25 -17.35
CA LEU A 252 1.58 -18.05 -16.26
C LEU A 252 2.51 -19.24 -15.93
N PRO A 253 2.66 -19.59 -14.64
CA PRO A 253 3.47 -20.72 -14.25
C PRO A 253 2.83 -22.04 -14.67
N ASP A 254 3.65 -23.09 -14.75
CA ASP A 254 3.15 -24.45 -14.82
C ASP A 254 2.23 -24.77 -13.62
N LEU A 255 1.15 -25.50 -13.89
CA LEU A 255 0.11 -25.77 -12.89
C LEU A 255 0.66 -26.58 -11.71
N ASP A 256 1.43 -27.64 -11.99
CA ASP A 256 1.98 -28.52 -10.94
C ASP A 256 3.04 -27.79 -10.12
N ALA A 257 3.85 -26.93 -10.75
CA ALA A 257 4.78 -26.06 -10.07
C ALA A 257 4.06 -25.06 -9.13
N ALA A 258 2.98 -24.43 -9.61
CA ALA A 258 2.19 -23.49 -8.81
C ALA A 258 1.51 -24.19 -7.62
N LEU A 259 0.93 -25.37 -7.83
CA LEU A 259 0.35 -26.20 -6.77
C LEU A 259 1.40 -26.61 -5.73
N SER A 260 2.58 -27.02 -6.18
CA SER A 260 3.68 -27.38 -5.29
C SER A 260 4.10 -26.20 -4.41
N LEU A 261 4.16 -25.00 -4.97
CA LEU A 261 4.46 -23.77 -4.23
C LEU A 261 3.36 -23.42 -3.21
N ILE A 262 2.08 -23.56 -3.57
CA ILE A 262 0.95 -23.36 -2.65
C ILE A 262 1.05 -24.33 -1.47
N ARG A 263 1.23 -25.63 -1.74
CA ARG A 263 1.36 -26.67 -0.71
C ARG A 263 2.54 -26.41 0.22
N ALA A 264 3.68 -25.96 -0.32
CA ALA A 264 4.82 -25.56 0.50
C ALA A 264 4.50 -24.38 1.44
N GLY A 265 3.76 -23.38 0.95
CA GLY A 265 3.28 -22.27 1.79
C GLY A 265 2.33 -22.73 2.90
N ARG A 266 1.44 -23.69 2.60
CA ARG A 266 0.55 -24.31 3.61
C ARG A 266 1.33 -25.05 4.68
N ALA A 267 2.39 -25.76 4.30
CA ALA A 267 3.25 -26.44 5.26
C ALA A 267 3.93 -25.45 6.23
N GLN A 268 4.08 -24.18 5.86
CA GLN A 268 4.53 -23.08 6.73
C GLN A 268 3.39 -22.46 7.57
N GLY A 269 2.17 -22.99 7.50
CA GLY A 269 0.98 -22.45 8.18
C GLY A 269 0.46 -21.13 7.59
N ARG A 270 0.81 -20.81 6.33
CA ARG A 270 0.48 -19.53 5.71
C ARG A 270 -0.75 -19.62 4.82
N ALA A 271 -1.57 -18.58 4.87
CA ALA A 271 -2.62 -18.35 3.89
C ALA A 271 -2.02 -17.98 2.52
N LEU A 272 -2.83 -17.99 1.47
CA LEU A 272 -2.45 -17.56 0.13
C LEU A 272 -2.99 -16.16 -0.18
N ALA A 273 -2.16 -15.31 -0.78
CA ALA A 273 -2.57 -14.05 -1.39
C ALA A 273 -2.12 -14.03 -2.85
N VAL A 274 -3.06 -13.92 -3.79
CA VAL A 274 -2.74 -13.96 -5.24
C VAL A 274 -3.10 -12.64 -5.91
N HIS A 275 -2.14 -12.05 -6.62
CA HIS A 275 -2.39 -10.91 -7.50
C HIS A 275 -3.22 -11.34 -8.71
N CYS A 276 -4.44 -10.80 -8.84
CA CYS A 276 -5.30 -11.02 -10.00
C CYS A 276 -5.88 -9.67 -10.47
N VAL A 277 -5.28 -9.11 -11.52
CA VAL A 277 -5.77 -7.90 -12.19
C VAL A 277 -6.50 -8.22 -13.49
N THR A 278 -6.26 -9.40 -14.07
CA THR A 278 -6.99 -9.84 -15.27
C THR A 278 -7.95 -10.99 -14.99
N GLU A 279 -8.93 -11.17 -15.88
CA GLU A 279 -9.86 -12.30 -15.81
C GLU A 279 -9.11 -13.64 -15.92
N VAL A 280 -8.06 -13.70 -16.76
CA VAL A 280 -7.25 -14.90 -16.97
C VAL A 280 -6.51 -15.31 -15.69
N GLU A 281 -5.90 -14.35 -15.00
CA GLU A 281 -5.22 -14.59 -13.72
C GLU A 281 -6.19 -15.08 -12.64
N LEU A 282 -7.40 -14.51 -12.60
CA LEU A 282 -8.44 -14.95 -11.68
C LEU A 282 -8.91 -16.38 -12.00
N VAL A 283 -9.21 -16.68 -13.26
CA VAL A 283 -9.62 -18.03 -13.69
C VAL A 283 -8.55 -19.07 -13.36
N PHE A 284 -7.28 -18.77 -13.67
CA PHE A 284 -6.15 -19.65 -13.36
C PHE A 284 -6.03 -19.90 -11.86
N THR A 285 -6.14 -18.85 -11.04
CA THR A 285 -6.09 -18.96 -9.58
C THR A 285 -7.23 -19.78 -9.01
N LEU A 286 -8.45 -19.59 -9.51
CA LEU A 286 -9.61 -20.38 -9.08
C LEU A 286 -9.45 -21.84 -9.46
N ALA A 287 -8.89 -22.15 -10.63
CA ALA A 287 -8.61 -23.53 -11.04
C ALA A 287 -7.58 -24.21 -10.10
N LEU A 288 -6.53 -23.50 -9.68
CA LEU A 288 -5.57 -24.00 -8.69
C LEU A 288 -6.26 -24.35 -7.36
N LEU A 289 -7.11 -23.44 -6.86
CA LEU A 289 -7.81 -23.60 -5.58
C LEU A 289 -8.96 -24.60 -5.64
N GLU A 290 -9.59 -24.81 -6.79
CA GLU A 290 -10.56 -25.87 -7.01
C GLU A 290 -9.89 -27.25 -7.05
N ALA A 291 -8.65 -27.33 -7.55
CA ALA A 291 -7.88 -28.57 -7.60
C ALA A 291 -7.31 -29.00 -6.24
N ASP A 292 -6.80 -28.07 -5.43
CA ASP A 292 -6.12 -28.38 -4.15
C ASP A 292 -6.88 -27.98 -2.89
N GLY A 293 -8.00 -27.27 -3.06
CA GLY A 293 -8.76 -26.66 -1.99
C GLY A 293 -8.25 -25.27 -1.59
N SER A 294 -9.12 -24.52 -0.91
CA SER A 294 -8.80 -23.25 -0.25
C SER A 294 -8.65 -23.45 1.27
N ALA A 295 -7.98 -22.51 1.93
CA ALA A 295 -7.84 -22.47 3.38
C ALA A 295 -8.31 -21.12 3.96
N PRO A 296 -8.62 -21.07 5.27
CA PRO A 296 -8.93 -19.81 5.94
C PRO A 296 -7.82 -18.77 5.75
N GLY A 297 -8.22 -17.54 5.42
CA GLY A 297 -7.31 -16.42 5.16
C GLY A 297 -6.86 -16.31 3.70
N ASP A 298 -7.19 -17.28 2.84
CA ASP A 298 -6.94 -17.16 1.41
C ASP A 298 -7.68 -15.99 0.81
N ARG A 299 -6.96 -15.26 -0.05
CA ARG A 299 -7.50 -14.07 -0.64
C ARG A 299 -6.98 -13.78 -2.03
N ILE A 300 -7.85 -13.15 -2.80
CA ILE A 300 -7.50 -12.54 -4.07
C ILE A 300 -7.21 -11.07 -3.85
N GLU A 301 -6.10 -10.62 -4.40
CA GLU A 301 -5.67 -9.23 -4.39
C GLU A 301 -6.14 -8.56 -5.68
N HIS A 302 -6.59 -7.31 -5.54
CA HIS A 302 -7.17 -6.45 -6.57
C HIS A 302 -8.59 -6.82 -6.99
N VAL A 303 -8.79 -8.04 -7.50
CA VAL A 303 -10.06 -8.46 -8.10
C VAL A 303 -10.53 -7.42 -9.13
N SER A 304 -9.61 -7.00 -10.01
CA SER A 304 -9.85 -5.84 -10.86
C SER A 304 -10.95 -6.11 -11.88
N VAL A 305 -10.98 -7.31 -12.46
CA VAL A 305 -12.04 -7.78 -13.38
C VAL A 305 -12.59 -9.09 -12.85
N ALA A 306 -13.88 -9.14 -12.51
CA ALA A 306 -14.54 -10.37 -12.07
C ALA A 306 -16.00 -10.40 -12.51
N SER A 307 -16.33 -11.34 -13.40
CA SER A 307 -17.71 -11.60 -13.81
C SER A 307 -18.55 -12.19 -12.66
N PRO A 308 -19.90 -12.17 -12.73
CA PRO A 308 -20.75 -12.74 -11.67
C PRO A 308 -20.43 -14.20 -11.35
N ASP A 309 -20.09 -14.99 -12.37
CA ASP A 309 -19.73 -16.40 -12.21
C ASP A 309 -18.41 -16.56 -11.45
N LEU A 310 -17.42 -15.69 -11.72
CA LEU A 310 -16.15 -15.70 -10.98
C LEU A 310 -16.35 -15.26 -9.53
N VAL A 311 -17.20 -14.27 -9.26
CA VAL A 311 -17.58 -13.88 -7.90
C VAL A 311 -18.24 -15.06 -7.17
N ALA A 312 -19.15 -15.79 -7.82
CA ALA A 312 -19.80 -16.96 -7.24
C ALA A 312 -18.80 -18.09 -6.92
N ARG A 313 -17.84 -18.35 -7.81
CA ARG A 313 -16.76 -19.32 -7.59
C ARG A 313 -15.86 -18.91 -6.41
N MET A 314 -15.46 -17.64 -6.34
CA MET A 314 -14.68 -17.11 -5.21
C MET A 314 -15.41 -17.30 -3.88
N HIS A 315 -16.72 -17.03 -3.84
CA HIS A 315 -17.54 -17.28 -2.66
C HIS A 315 -17.65 -18.77 -2.31
N GLY A 316 -17.83 -19.65 -3.30
CA GLY A 316 -17.86 -21.10 -3.11
C GLY A 316 -16.57 -21.65 -2.48
N LEU A 317 -15.43 -21.05 -2.83
CA LEU A 317 -14.12 -21.33 -2.24
C LEU A 317 -13.87 -20.58 -0.91
N ARG A 318 -14.84 -19.81 -0.40
CA ARG A 318 -14.73 -19.03 0.85
C ARG A 318 -13.53 -18.07 0.87
N LEU A 319 -13.19 -17.51 -0.28
CA LEU A 319 -12.08 -16.56 -0.40
C LEU A 319 -12.47 -15.18 0.17
N SER A 320 -11.47 -14.47 0.66
CA SER A 320 -11.57 -13.03 0.94
C SER A 320 -11.03 -12.23 -0.24
N ALA A 321 -11.27 -10.92 -0.27
CA ALA A 321 -10.68 -10.04 -1.28
C ALA A 321 -10.09 -8.76 -0.65
N CYS A 322 -8.94 -8.35 -1.17
CA CYS A 322 -8.33 -7.05 -0.89
C CYS A 322 -8.38 -6.19 -2.15
N VAL A 323 -9.05 -5.05 -2.09
CA VAL A 323 -9.39 -4.22 -3.25
C VAL A 323 -8.78 -2.82 -3.18
N GLN A 324 -8.58 -2.17 -4.33
CA GLN A 324 -8.02 -0.80 -4.43
C GLN A 324 -8.99 0.14 -5.18
N PRO A 325 -10.10 0.58 -4.54
CA PRO A 325 -11.12 1.39 -5.20
C PRO A 325 -10.62 2.66 -5.89
N HIS A 326 -9.57 3.30 -5.36
CA HIS A 326 -8.98 4.52 -5.94
C HIS A 326 -8.38 4.31 -7.34
N PHE A 327 -8.11 3.08 -7.78
CA PHE A 327 -7.71 2.83 -9.17
C PHE A 327 -8.77 3.29 -10.18
N ILE A 328 -10.06 3.26 -9.84
CA ILE A 328 -11.10 3.89 -10.67
C ILE A 328 -10.90 5.41 -10.75
N ALA A 329 -10.62 6.06 -9.62
CA ALA A 329 -10.44 7.51 -9.53
C ALA A 329 -9.13 8.01 -10.13
N GLU A 330 -8.12 7.14 -10.30
CA GLU A 330 -6.82 7.50 -10.84
C GLU A 330 -6.63 7.07 -12.30
N ARG A 331 -7.27 5.96 -12.69
CA ARG A 331 -7.00 5.27 -13.97
C ARG A 331 -8.28 4.92 -14.74
N GLY A 332 -9.46 5.27 -14.22
CA GLY A 332 -10.73 4.88 -14.81
C GLY A 332 -10.91 5.28 -16.28
N ASP A 333 -10.45 6.46 -16.70
CA ASP A 333 -10.54 6.86 -18.11
C ASP A 333 -9.67 5.98 -19.01
N ARG A 334 -8.50 5.54 -18.52
CA ARG A 334 -7.66 4.57 -19.23
C ARG A 334 -8.34 3.22 -19.29
N TYR A 335 -8.95 2.75 -18.21
CA TYR A 335 -9.70 1.50 -18.24
C TYR A 335 -10.85 1.54 -19.25
N LEU A 336 -11.55 2.67 -19.37
CA LEU A 336 -12.60 2.83 -20.38
C LEU A 336 -12.07 2.80 -21.82
N ALA A 337 -10.82 3.19 -22.03
CA ALA A 337 -10.17 3.16 -23.34
C ALA A 337 -9.56 1.80 -23.70
N ASP A 338 -8.89 1.16 -22.73
CA ASP A 338 -8.01 0.01 -22.98
C ASP A 338 -8.67 -1.34 -22.68
N VAL A 339 -9.65 -1.38 -21.77
CA VAL A 339 -10.38 -2.62 -21.43
C VAL A 339 -11.53 -2.79 -22.41
N ASP A 340 -11.76 -4.03 -22.88
CA ASP A 340 -12.91 -4.35 -23.72
C ASP A 340 -14.22 -3.86 -23.06
N PRO A 341 -15.09 -3.11 -23.78
CA PRO A 341 -16.34 -2.59 -23.24
C PRO A 341 -17.22 -3.62 -22.53
N ARG A 342 -17.17 -4.89 -22.93
CA ARG A 342 -17.93 -5.97 -22.28
C ARG A 342 -17.52 -6.20 -20.82
N HIS A 343 -16.27 -5.89 -20.49
CA HIS A 343 -15.67 -6.09 -19.16
C HIS A 343 -15.74 -4.84 -18.28
N HIS A 344 -16.23 -3.71 -18.79
CA HIS A 344 -16.35 -2.48 -18.00
C HIS A 344 -17.28 -2.63 -16.80
N VAL A 345 -18.32 -3.45 -16.94
CA VAL A 345 -19.26 -3.77 -15.84
C VAL A 345 -18.63 -4.65 -14.75
N ASP A 346 -17.51 -5.31 -15.07
CA ASP A 346 -16.80 -6.21 -14.19
C ASP A 346 -15.63 -5.55 -13.45
N LEU A 347 -15.39 -4.26 -13.71
CA LEU A 347 -14.31 -3.49 -13.08
C LEU A 347 -14.61 -3.18 -11.60
N TYR A 348 -13.82 -3.76 -10.70
CA TYR A 348 -13.85 -3.53 -9.25
C TYR A 348 -15.27 -3.60 -8.65
N ARG A 349 -15.92 -4.77 -8.74
CA ARG A 349 -17.32 -4.99 -8.33
C ARG A 349 -17.55 -5.06 -6.81
N LEU A 350 -17.28 -3.96 -6.11
CA LEU A 350 -17.24 -3.91 -4.65
C LEU A 350 -18.57 -4.35 -4.00
N ARG A 351 -19.70 -3.85 -4.49
CA ARG A 351 -21.02 -4.16 -3.92
C ARG A 351 -21.41 -5.60 -4.20
N SER A 352 -21.14 -6.11 -5.40
CA SER A 352 -21.43 -7.50 -5.75
C SER A 352 -20.61 -8.49 -4.91
N LEU A 353 -19.30 -8.24 -4.72
CA LEU A 353 -18.47 -9.06 -3.83
C LEU A 353 -19.03 -9.07 -2.40
N LYS A 354 -19.41 -7.90 -1.88
CA LYS A 354 -20.00 -7.77 -0.55
C LYS A 354 -21.36 -8.48 -0.46
N ALA A 355 -22.23 -8.33 -1.46
CA ALA A 355 -23.56 -8.93 -1.50
C ALA A 355 -23.49 -10.46 -1.59
N ALA A 356 -22.43 -11.00 -2.20
CA ALA A 356 -22.11 -12.42 -2.18
C ALA A 356 -21.63 -12.92 -0.80
N GLY A 357 -21.45 -12.05 0.20
CA GLY A 357 -21.00 -12.43 1.54
C GLY A 357 -19.48 -12.58 1.68
N MET A 358 -18.70 -12.11 0.70
CA MET A 358 -17.24 -12.19 0.77
C MET A 358 -16.67 -11.19 1.79
N PRO A 359 -15.71 -11.60 2.64
CA PRO A 359 -14.95 -10.67 3.45
C PRO A 359 -14.08 -9.75 2.57
N LEU A 360 -14.14 -8.44 2.82
CA LEU A 360 -13.44 -7.42 2.04
C LEU A 360 -12.51 -6.59 2.93
N ALA A 361 -11.35 -6.26 2.38
CA ALA A 361 -10.44 -5.25 2.93
C ALA A 361 -9.94 -4.30 1.83
N GLY A 362 -9.44 -3.14 2.23
CA GLY A 362 -8.92 -2.10 1.35
C GLY A 362 -7.41 -1.99 1.43
N GLY A 363 -6.76 -1.80 0.28
CA GLY A 363 -5.33 -1.49 0.21
C GLY A 363 -5.05 -0.29 -0.70
N SER A 364 -3.86 0.31 -0.55
CA SER A 364 -3.40 1.38 -1.45
C SER A 364 -2.68 0.85 -2.68
N ASP A 365 -2.05 -0.32 -2.59
CA ASP A 365 -1.05 -0.80 -3.54
C ASP A 365 0.04 0.25 -3.82
N ALA A 366 0.32 1.14 -2.86
CA ALA A 366 1.35 2.16 -3.02
C ALA A 366 2.73 1.48 -3.13
N PRO A 367 3.62 1.96 -4.01
CA PRO A 367 3.55 3.22 -4.75
C PRO A 367 2.76 3.20 -6.07
N TYR A 368 2.18 2.08 -6.47
CA TYR A 368 1.44 2.02 -7.72
C TYR A 368 0.14 2.83 -7.62
N GLY A 369 -0.52 2.82 -6.46
CA GLY A 369 -1.62 3.73 -6.11
C GLY A 369 -1.25 4.81 -5.10
N SER A 370 -2.16 5.75 -4.88
CA SER A 370 -2.05 6.72 -3.78
C SER A 370 -2.13 6.03 -2.42
N ALA A 371 -1.13 6.26 -1.55
CA ALA A 371 -1.09 5.78 -0.16
C ALA A 371 -2.18 6.40 0.76
N ASP A 372 -2.99 7.32 0.25
CA ASP A 372 -4.07 8.01 0.96
C ASP A 372 -5.35 7.14 1.03
N PRO A 373 -5.68 6.52 2.18
CA PRO A 373 -6.82 5.61 2.29
C PRO A 373 -8.15 6.35 2.15
N TRP A 374 -8.19 7.64 2.45
CA TRP A 374 -9.39 8.47 2.37
C TRP A 374 -9.84 8.67 0.92
N LYS A 375 -8.89 8.83 -0.01
CA LYS A 375 -9.19 8.82 -1.45
C LYS A 375 -9.76 7.49 -1.91
N SER A 376 -9.23 6.39 -1.39
CA SER A 376 -9.74 5.04 -1.68
C SER A 376 -11.17 4.84 -1.19
N MET A 377 -11.46 5.28 0.05
CA MET A 377 -12.83 5.25 0.58
C MET A 377 -13.78 6.14 -0.24
N ALA A 378 -13.37 7.36 -0.61
CA ALA A 378 -14.16 8.25 -1.46
C ALA A 378 -14.42 7.66 -2.87
N ALA A 379 -13.43 6.98 -3.45
CA ALA A 379 -13.57 6.31 -4.75
C ALA A 379 -14.49 5.08 -4.69
N ALA A 380 -14.50 4.34 -3.57
CA ALA A 380 -15.39 3.22 -3.35
C ALA A 380 -16.89 3.62 -3.37
N ILE A 381 -17.17 4.87 -2.99
CA ILE A 381 -18.52 5.45 -2.97
C ILE A 381 -18.84 6.12 -4.31
N SER A 382 -17.98 7.02 -4.76
CA SER A 382 -18.25 7.86 -5.93
C SER A 382 -18.11 7.14 -7.27
N ARG A 383 -17.22 6.13 -7.33
CA ARG A 383 -16.93 5.36 -8.55
C ARG A 383 -16.54 6.23 -9.77
N ARG A 384 -16.07 7.45 -9.51
CA ARG A 384 -15.84 8.48 -10.53
C ARG A 384 -14.41 8.45 -11.04
N THR A 385 -14.23 8.57 -12.35
CA THR A 385 -12.93 8.67 -13.03
C THR A 385 -12.38 10.11 -13.01
N PRO A 386 -11.10 10.35 -13.35
CA PRO A 386 -10.56 11.70 -13.49
C PRO A 386 -11.36 12.57 -14.48
N GLY A 387 -11.79 12.02 -15.61
CA GLY A 387 -12.60 12.65 -16.64
C GLY A 387 -14.07 12.84 -16.26
N GLY A 388 -14.48 12.38 -15.09
CA GLY A 388 -15.82 12.58 -14.54
C GLY A 388 -16.84 11.49 -14.89
N ALA A 389 -16.46 10.48 -15.69
CA ALA A 389 -17.30 9.30 -15.92
C ALA A 389 -17.50 8.51 -14.63
N VAL A 390 -18.54 7.67 -14.57
CA VAL A 390 -18.82 6.80 -13.40
C VAL A 390 -18.82 5.35 -13.87
N ILE A 391 -17.88 4.55 -13.36
CA ILE A 391 -17.73 3.15 -13.74
C ILE A 391 -18.48 2.26 -12.76
N GLY A 392 -19.50 1.56 -13.24
CA GLY A 392 -20.30 0.63 -12.42
C GLY A 392 -20.95 1.33 -11.22
N PRO A 393 -21.87 2.30 -11.42
CA PRO A 393 -22.52 3.02 -10.32
C PRO A 393 -23.25 2.10 -9.32
N ASN A 394 -23.75 0.95 -9.79
CA ASN A 394 -24.39 -0.05 -8.94
C ASN A 394 -23.40 -0.78 -8.01
N GLU A 395 -22.10 -0.69 -8.27
CA GLU A 395 -21.04 -1.30 -7.47
C GLU A 395 -20.52 -0.38 -6.35
N ALA A 396 -21.10 0.81 -6.19
CA ALA A 396 -20.78 1.75 -5.13
C ALA A 396 -21.09 1.17 -3.73
N LEU A 397 -20.19 1.44 -2.77
CA LEU A 397 -20.38 1.13 -1.35
C LEU A 397 -21.07 2.29 -0.61
N THR A 398 -21.68 1.98 0.54
CA THR A 398 -22.07 3.01 1.52
C THR A 398 -20.83 3.54 2.25
N PRO A 399 -20.88 4.73 2.87
CA PRO A 399 -19.78 5.27 3.68
C PRO A 399 -19.26 4.31 4.76
N GLU A 400 -20.15 3.63 5.49
CA GLU A 400 -19.78 2.68 6.54
C GLU A 400 -19.02 1.49 5.95
N ASN A 401 -19.44 1.00 4.78
CA ASN A 401 -18.79 -0.10 4.11
C ASN A 401 -17.44 0.30 3.51
N ALA A 402 -17.32 1.53 3.00
CA ALA A 402 -16.04 2.07 2.55
C ALA A 402 -15.04 2.18 3.72
N LEU A 403 -15.49 2.68 4.87
CA LEU A 403 -14.66 2.73 6.09
C LEU A 403 -14.28 1.33 6.59
N ALA A 404 -15.22 0.38 6.57
CA ALA A 404 -14.99 -1.00 7.00
C ALA A 404 -13.87 -1.72 6.24
N LEU A 405 -13.57 -1.30 5.00
CA LEU A 405 -12.43 -1.83 4.22
C LEU A 405 -11.10 -1.62 4.95
N TYR A 406 -10.92 -0.47 5.60
CA TYR A 406 -9.68 -0.09 6.32
C TYR A 406 -9.74 -0.39 7.82
N LEU A 407 -10.86 -0.93 8.31
CA LEU A 407 -11.04 -1.40 9.69
C LEU A 407 -11.04 -2.92 9.82
N ALA A 408 -10.95 -3.66 8.70
CA ALA A 408 -10.80 -5.11 8.71
C ALA A 408 -9.61 -5.56 9.57
N ASP A 409 -9.70 -6.73 10.19
CA ASP A 409 -8.58 -7.33 10.92
C ASP A 409 -7.58 -7.92 9.92
N PRO A 410 -6.29 -7.56 9.95
CA PRO A 410 -5.31 -8.01 8.96
C PRO A 410 -5.05 -9.52 8.97
N ALA A 411 -5.39 -10.22 10.04
CA ALA A 411 -5.31 -11.68 10.14
C ALA A 411 -6.59 -12.39 9.66
N ASP A 412 -7.73 -11.69 9.60
CA ASP A 412 -9.02 -12.26 9.20
C ASP A 412 -10.00 -11.15 8.78
N PHE A 413 -10.21 -11.00 7.48
CA PHE A 413 -11.05 -9.93 6.94
C PHE A 413 -12.53 -10.05 7.30
N SER A 414 -12.99 -11.21 7.83
CA SER A 414 -14.35 -11.35 8.32
C SER A 414 -14.59 -10.61 9.64
N ARG A 415 -13.49 -10.28 10.36
CA ARG A 415 -13.51 -9.52 11.60
C ARG A 415 -13.18 -8.05 11.34
N GLN A 416 -13.74 -7.20 12.20
CA GLN A 416 -13.53 -5.76 12.19
C GLN A 416 -12.87 -5.36 13.50
N ARG A 417 -11.82 -4.52 13.41
CA ARG A 417 -11.16 -3.94 14.57
C ARG A 417 -12.12 -2.96 15.23
N ARG A 418 -12.13 -2.94 16.57
CA ARG A 418 -13.09 -2.17 17.37
C ARG A 418 -12.38 -1.50 18.54
N ILE A 419 -12.94 -0.38 18.99
CA ILE A 419 -12.55 0.27 20.24
C ILE A 419 -13.23 -0.50 21.38
N ALA A 420 -12.46 -1.26 22.13
CA ALA A 420 -12.96 -2.07 23.23
C ALA A 420 -11.96 -2.11 24.39
N ILE A 421 -12.45 -2.26 25.62
CA ILE A 421 -11.61 -2.44 26.80
C ILE A 421 -10.74 -3.68 26.60
N GLY A 422 -9.45 -3.56 26.90
CA GLY A 422 -8.45 -4.59 26.71
C GLY A 422 -7.84 -4.65 25.30
N ALA A 423 -8.44 -4.02 24.28
CA ALA A 423 -7.84 -3.96 22.95
C ALA A 423 -6.57 -3.09 22.93
N THR A 424 -5.70 -3.33 21.94
CA THR A 424 -4.54 -2.47 21.68
C THR A 424 -5.03 -1.06 21.35
N ALA A 425 -4.37 -0.05 21.92
CA ALA A 425 -4.68 1.35 21.68
C ALA A 425 -4.07 1.84 20.36
N ASP A 426 -4.57 1.27 19.26
CA ASP A 426 -4.36 1.74 17.89
C ASP A 426 -5.60 2.55 17.48
N LEU A 427 -5.47 3.89 17.46
CA LEU A 427 -6.60 4.82 17.37
C LEU A 427 -6.31 5.96 16.39
N CYS A 428 -7.33 6.36 15.64
CA CYS A 428 -7.32 7.55 14.79
C CYS A 428 -8.43 8.50 15.26
N LEU A 429 -8.05 9.68 15.74
CA LEU A 429 -8.97 10.74 16.13
C LEU A 429 -9.08 11.75 15.00
N LEU A 430 -10.31 11.98 14.55
CA LEU A 430 -10.66 13.04 13.61
C LEU A 430 -11.12 14.30 14.38
N ASP A 431 -11.03 15.47 13.76
CA ASP A 431 -11.53 16.73 14.31
C ASP A 431 -13.02 16.98 14.03
N ARG A 432 -13.68 16.08 13.30
CA ARG A 432 -15.09 16.15 12.91
C ARG A 432 -15.88 14.93 13.39
N PRO A 433 -17.20 15.10 13.64
CA PRO A 433 -18.09 13.97 13.89
C PRO A 433 -18.34 13.14 12.61
N TRP A 434 -18.82 11.91 12.77
CA TRP A 434 -19.10 10.98 11.66
C TRP A 434 -20.04 11.59 10.61
N ALA A 435 -21.04 12.36 11.06
CA ALA A 435 -22.01 13.02 10.19
C ALA A 435 -21.36 13.87 9.08
N GLU A 436 -20.22 14.49 9.36
CA GLU A 436 -19.46 15.29 8.38
C GLU A 436 -18.42 14.43 7.63
N VAL A 437 -17.75 13.53 8.34
CA VAL A 437 -16.68 12.67 7.79
C VAL A 437 -17.22 11.81 6.64
N GLN A 438 -18.39 11.19 6.83
CA GLN A 438 -19.01 10.28 5.86
C GLN A 438 -19.34 10.94 4.52
N ALA A 439 -19.45 12.28 4.48
CA ALA A 439 -19.78 13.03 3.28
C ALA A 439 -18.57 13.35 2.41
N ARG A 440 -17.34 13.25 2.95
CA ARG A 440 -16.14 13.73 2.25
C ARG A 440 -14.94 12.79 2.24
N PHE A 441 -14.72 12.01 3.31
CA PHE A 441 -13.50 11.22 3.51
C PHE A 441 -12.23 12.01 3.15
N ASP A 442 -11.81 12.93 4.03
CA ASP A 442 -10.61 13.75 3.82
C ASP A 442 -9.55 13.41 4.87
N LYS A 443 -8.34 13.08 4.42
CA LYS A 443 -7.17 12.89 5.29
C LYS A 443 -6.89 14.08 6.19
N ASN A 444 -7.27 15.29 5.76
CA ASN A 444 -7.03 16.48 6.53
C ASN A 444 -7.83 16.46 7.82
N ASP A 445 -8.94 15.75 7.92
CA ASP A 445 -9.73 15.66 9.16
C ASP A 445 -9.00 14.82 10.24
N VAL A 446 -7.91 14.11 9.90
CA VAL A 446 -7.06 13.40 10.86
C VAL A 446 -6.34 14.39 11.77
N ARG A 447 -6.72 14.39 13.04
CA ARG A 447 -6.15 15.27 14.06
C ARG A 447 -5.02 14.61 14.82
N LEU A 448 -5.17 13.34 15.17
CA LEU A 448 -4.25 12.64 16.06
C LEU A 448 -4.29 11.12 15.82
N VAL A 449 -3.14 10.47 15.90
CA VAL A 449 -3.02 9.02 15.70
C VAL A 449 -2.15 8.41 16.79
N ILE A 450 -2.64 7.31 17.36
CA ILE A 450 -2.00 6.55 18.41
C ILE A 450 -1.77 5.14 17.89
N ALA A 451 -0.54 4.62 18.03
CA ALA A 451 -0.23 3.22 17.76
C ALA A 451 0.42 2.60 18.99
N GLY A 452 -0.07 1.44 19.43
CA GLY A 452 0.38 0.76 20.65
C GLY A 452 0.34 1.67 21.89
N GLY A 453 -0.66 2.55 21.99
CA GLY A 453 -0.79 3.52 23.09
C GLY A 453 0.18 4.70 23.05
N LYS A 454 1.03 4.82 22.02
CA LYS A 454 1.94 5.95 21.81
C LYS A 454 1.39 6.90 20.76
N LEU A 455 1.49 8.20 21.00
CA LEU A 455 1.18 9.23 20.02
C LEU A 455 2.20 9.20 18.87
N ILE A 456 1.76 8.86 17.66
CA ILE A 456 2.63 8.76 16.47
C ILE A 456 2.39 9.89 15.46
N HIS A 457 1.23 10.54 15.52
CA HIS A 457 0.94 11.73 14.74
C HIS A 457 0.01 12.69 15.51
N GLN A 458 0.25 13.99 15.35
CA GLN A 458 -0.65 15.04 15.78
C GLN A 458 -0.56 16.21 14.79
N ARG A 459 -1.70 16.62 14.24
CA ARG A 459 -1.80 17.80 13.36
C ARG A 459 -1.50 19.06 14.19
N ILE A 460 -0.57 19.89 13.71
CA ILE A 460 -0.15 21.11 14.41
C ILE A 460 -1.03 22.26 13.91
N ASP A 461 -2.19 22.43 14.54
CA ASP A 461 -3.17 23.43 14.10
C ASP A 461 -3.04 24.75 14.88
N LYS A 462 -2.14 24.80 15.88
CA LYS A 462 -1.93 25.97 16.75
C LYS A 462 -0.46 26.06 17.23
N PRO A 463 0.05 27.29 17.47
CA PRO A 463 1.36 27.51 18.09
C PRO A 463 1.47 26.85 19.49
N PRO A 464 2.69 26.65 20.03
CA PRO A 464 3.02 25.67 21.07
C PRO A 464 2.36 25.84 22.46
N PHE A 465 1.48 26.82 22.66
CA PHE A 465 0.96 27.20 23.98
C PHE A 465 -0.33 26.48 24.42
N GLU A 466 -1.00 25.70 23.55
CA GLU A 466 -2.03 24.73 23.97
C GLU A 466 -1.47 23.30 24.10
N ARG A 467 -0.18 23.16 24.47
CA ARG A 467 0.38 21.86 24.86
C ARG A 467 -0.31 21.40 26.15
N LEU A 468 -1.15 20.38 26.00
CA LEU A 468 -1.55 19.41 27.02
C LEU A 468 -1.75 20.04 28.40
N LEU A 469 -2.98 20.40 28.74
CA LEU A 469 -3.36 20.71 30.13
C LEU A 469 -2.96 19.50 30.98
N ARG A 470 -1.78 19.54 31.61
CA ARG A 470 -1.47 18.66 32.74
C ARG A 470 -2.53 19.00 33.77
N ALA A 471 -3.34 18.03 34.16
CA ALA A 471 -4.28 18.22 35.27
C ALA A 471 -3.47 18.78 36.45
N LYS A 472 -3.80 20.00 36.88
CA LYS A 472 -3.19 20.61 38.07
C LYS A 472 -3.40 19.62 39.22
N ALA A 473 -2.34 19.34 39.97
CA ALA A 473 -2.50 18.65 41.24
C ALA A 473 -3.43 19.51 42.09
N SER A 474 -4.65 19.03 42.35
CA SER A 474 -5.47 19.58 43.42
C SER A 474 -4.71 19.34 44.72
N ALA A 475 -4.43 20.43 45.44
CA ALA A 475 -3.84 20.43 46.77
C ALA A 475 -4.73 19.67 47.77
#